data_AF-A0A4Q3W3Z6-F1
#
_entry.id   AF-A0A4Q3W3Z6-F1
#
_cell.length_a   1.000
_cell.length_b   1.000
_cell.length_c   1.000
_cell.angle_alpha   90.00
_cell.angle_beta   90.00
_cell.angle_gamma   90.00
#
_symmetry.space_group_name_H-M   'P 1'
#
loop_
_entity.id
_entity.type
_entity.pdbx_description
1 polymer ?
#
loop_
_entity_poly.entity_id
_entity_poly.type
_entity_poly.pdbx_seq_one_letter_code
_entity_poly.pdbx_strand_id
1 'polypeptide(L)'
;QIKTVLTNQDIIRGIGSSYADEILWKARISPYALSKAIPDEKVKELVTIIKSELRNAIKRISKKYAGKINVEVKEFLKIHTKVKEKSPTGFAIIKDKQGMSSTFYTKEQMLY
;
A
#
# COMPACT_ATOMS: atom_id res chain seq x y z
N GLN A 1 -10.30 2.35 -10.11
CA GLN A 1 -9.36 3.10 -9.25
C GLN A 1 -8.05 2.33 -9.20
N ILE A 2 -6.91 3.00 -9.01
CA ILE A 2 -5.59 2.34 -9.04
C ILE A 2 -5.45 1.25 -8.00
N LYS A 3 -6.02 1.43 -6.79
CA LYS A 3 -5.98 0.40 -5.75
C LYS A 3 -6.61 -0.91 -6.22
N THR A 4 -7.75 -0.85 -6.93
CA THR A 4 -8.42 -2.03 -7.50
C THR A 4 -7.51 -2.81 -8.44
N VAL A 5 -6.72 -2.11 -9.26
CA VAL A 5 -5.77 -2.74 -10.19
C VAL A 5 -4.67 -3.45 -9.41
N LEU A 6 -4.10 -2.80 -8.39
CA LEU A 6 -3.03 -3.39 -7.57
C LEU A 6 -3.47 -4.61 -6.78
N THR A 7 -4.73 -4.65 -6.34
CA THR A 7 -5.27 -5.78 -5.57
C THR A 7 -5.89 -6.88 -6.43
N ASN A 8 -6.04 -6.67 -7.74
CA ASN A 8 -6.62 -7.66 -8.63
C ASN A 8 -5.61 -8.79 -8.89
N GLN A 9 -5.93 -10.01 -8.41
CA GLN A 9 -5.05 -11.17 -8.51
C GLN A 9 -4.92 -11.76 -9.92
N ASP A 10 -5.78 -11.36 -10.86
CA ASP A 10 -5.65 -11.70 -12.28
C ASP A 10 -4.65 -10.78 -13.00
N ILE A 11 -4.36 -9.61 -12.43
CA ILE A 11 -3.41 -8.62 -12.98
C ILE A 11 -2.07 -8.71 -12.23
N ILE A 12 -2.11 -8.58 -10.91
CA ILE A 12 -0.91 -8.59 -10.04
C ILE A 12 -1.17 -9.50 -8.85
N ARG A 13 -0.46 -10.63 -8.80
CA ARG A 13 -0.55 -11.58 -7.69
C ARG A 13 0.29 -11.13 -6.50
N GLY A 14 -0.24 -11.36 -5.30
CA GLY A 14 0.50 -11.22 -4.04
C GLY A 14 0.44 -9.83 -3.38
N ILE A 15 -0.22 -8.85 -4.01
CA ILE A 15 -0.49 -7.55 -3.37
C ILE A 15 -1.91 -7.57 -2.79
N GLY A 16 -1.99 -7.64 -1.46
CA GLY A 16 -3.24 -7.50 -0.71
C GLY A 16 -3.57 -6.03 -0.36
N SER A 17 -4.76 -5.81 0.20
CA SER A 17 -5.28 -4.47 0.54
C SER A 17 -4.32 -3.64 1.41
N SER A 18 -3.72 -4.25 2.43
CA SER A 18 -2.78 -3.56 3.32
C SER A 18 -1.51 -3.10 2.63
N TYR A 19 -0.95 -3.93 1.75
CA TYR A 19 0.22 -3.56 0.97
C TYR A 19 -0.11 -2.50 -0.09
N ALA A 20 -1.28 -2.60 -0.70
CA ALA A 20 -1.73 -1.59 -1.66
C ALA A 20 -1.79 -0.20 -1.01
N ASP A 21 -2.32 -0.10 0.22
CA ASP A 21 -2.33 1.17 0.98
C ASP A 21 -0.91 1.72 1.19
N GLU A 22 0.00 0.90 1.71
CA GLU A 22 1.39 1.32 1.98
C GLU A 22 2.14 1.75 0.72
N ILE A 23 2.00 0.98 -0.37
CA ILE A 23 2.62 1.25 -1.66
C ILE A 23 2.12 2.58 -2.21
N LEU A 24 0.80 2.79 -2.21
CA LEU A 24 0.18 3.99 -2.77
C LEU A 24 0.50 5.22 -1.93
N TRP A 25 0.55 5.09 -0.61
CA TRP A 25 1.00 6.15 0.28
C TRP A 25 2.44 6.54 0.03
N LYS A 26 3.34 5.55 -0.08
CA LYS A 26 4.75 5.80 -0.39
C LYS A 26 4.94 6.43 -1.78
N ALA A 27 4.12 6.05 -2.75
CA ALA A 27 4.12 6.61 -4.09
C ALA A 27 3.43 7.98 -4.20
N ARG A 28 2.81 8.50 -3.13
CA ARG A 28 2.00 9.75 -3.17
C ARG A 28 0.85 9.69 -4.17
N ILE A 29 0.26 8.52 -4.39
CA ILE A 29 -0.88 8.32 -5.27
C ILE A 29 -2.08 7.97 -4.43
N SER A 30 -3.20 8.68 -4.61
CA SER A 30 -4.44 8.37 -3.91
C SER A 30 -4.96 7.00 -4.35
N PRO A 31 -5.48 6.15 -3.44
CA PRO A 31 -6.10 4.88 -3.83
C PRO A 31 -7.27 5.05 -4.78
N TYR A 32 -7.89 6.24 -4.80
CA TYR A 32 -9.02 6.60 -5.66
C TYR A 32 -8.61 7.22 -7.00
N ALA A 33 -7.32 7.42 -7.26
CA ALA A 33 -6.84 7.92 -8.55
C ALA A 33 -7.32 7.02 -9.70
N LEU A 34 -7.67 7.63 -10.82
CA LEU A 34 -8.05 6.91 -12.03
C LEU A 34 -6.79 6.34 -12.67
N SER A 35 -6.71 5.02 -12.82
CA SER A 35 -5.50 4.35 -13.32
C SER A 35 -5.03 4.90 -14.67
N LYS A 36 -5.98 5.29 -15.54
CA LYS A 36 -5.72 5.86 -16.87
C LYS A 36 -5.22 7.31 -16.86
N ALA A 37 -5.34 8.01 -15.74
CA ALA A 37 -4.95 9.41 -15.60
C ALA A 37 -3.59 9.58 -14.90
N ILE A 38 -3.02 8.49 -14.37
CA ILE A 38 -1.69 8.51 -13.77
C ILE A 38 -0.65 8.64 -14.89
N PRO A 39 0.21 9.68 -14.88
CA PRO A 39 1.23 9.86 -15.90
C PRO A 39 2.24 8.71 -15.93
N ASP A 40 2.77 8.40 -17.11
CA ASP A 40 3.71 7.29 -17.32
C ASP A 40 4.94 7.35 -16.41
N GLU A 41 5.47 8.55 -16.16
CA GLU A 41 6.58 8.75 -15.23
C GLU A 41 6.23 8.29 -13.81
N LYS A 42 5.01 8.61 -13.37
CA LYS A 42 4.50 8.21 -12.07
C LYS A 42 4.21 6.72 -12.01
N VAL A 43 3.77 6.11 -13.11
CA VAL A 43 3.64 4.64 -13.21
C VAL A 43 5.01 3.96 -13.06
N LYS A 44 6.08 4.47 -13.70
CA LYS A 44 7.44 3.94 -13.55
C LYS A 44 7.95 4.04 -12.12
N GLU A 45 7.67 5.16 -11.44
CA GLU A 45 7.97 5.33 -10.02
C GLU A 45 7.21 4.32 -9.16
N LEU A 46 5.91 4.16 -9.40
CA LEU A 46 5.04 3.20 -8.69
C LEU A 46 5.58 1.77 -8.81
N VAL A 47 5.98 1.34 -10.01
CA VAL A 47 6.58 0.02 -10.23
C VAL A 47 7.87 -0.17 -9.43
N THR A 48 8.71 0.87 -9.34
CA THR A 48 9.96 0.85 -8.57
C THR A 48 9.67 0.73 -7.07
N ILE A 49 8.68 1.47 -6.58
CA ILE A 49 8.24 1.44 -5.19
C ILE A 49 7.65 0.08 -4.83
N ILE A 50 6.80 -0.50 -5.67
CA ILE A 50 6.23 -1.85 -5.49
C ILE A 50 7.36 -2.86 -5.30
N LYS A 51 8.32 -2.91 -6.22
CA LYS A 51 9.45 -3.86 -6.15
C LYS A 51 10.27 -3.66 -4.88
N SER A 52 10.52 -2.42 -4.49
CA SER A 52 11.27 -2.09 -3.27
C SER A 52 10.55 -2.52 -2.00
N GLU A 53 9.26 -2.19 -1.87
CA GLU A 53 8.46 -2.54 -0.69
C GLU A 53 8.30 -4.05 -0.52
N LEU A 54 8.00 -4.77 -1.61
CA LEU A 54 7.88 -6.24 -1.55
C LEU A 54 9.21 -6.91 -1.18
N ARG A 55 10.34 -6.46 -1.75
CA ARG A 55 11.68 -6.98 -1.35
C ARG A 55 11.99 -6.69 0.11
N ASN A 56 11.66 -5.50 0.60
CA ASN A 56 11.88 -5.12 2.00
C ASN A 56 11.00 -5.96 2.94
N ALA A 57 9.76 -6.21 2.57
CA ALA A 57 8.85 -7.09 3.31
C ALA A 57 9.40 -8.52 3.40
N ILE A 58 9.80 -9.10 2.27
CA ILE A 58 10.40 -10.44 2.22
C ILE A 58 11.61 -10.51 3.14
N LYS A 59 12.55 -9.55 3.04
CA LYS A 59 13.74 -9.51 3.90
C LYS A 59 13.40 -9.45 5.39
N ARG A 60 12.42 -8.60 5.77
CA ARG A 60 11.98 -8.45 7.17
C ARG A 60 11.34 -9.73 7.71
N ILE A 61 10.45 -10.34 6.92
CA ILE A 61 9.75 -11.57 7.29
C ILE A 61 10.75 -12.72 7.43
N SER A 62 11.63 -12.92 6.44
CA SER A 62 12.64 -13.98 6.47
C SER A 62 13.58 -13.85 7.68
N LYS A 63 14.00 -12.64 8.02
CA LYS A 63 14.86 -12.39 9.19
C LYS A 63 14.15 -12.64 10.52
N LYS A 64 12.89 -12.20 10.65
CA LYS A 64 12.17 -12.21 11.93
C LYS A 64 11.45 -13.54 12.22
N TYR A 65 11.03 -14.26 11.18
CA TYR A 65 10.17 -15.45 11.33
C TYR A 65 10.80 -16.75 10.84
N ALA A 66 12.02 -16.75 10.29
CA ALA A 66 12.88 -17.92 10.03
C ALA A 66 12.13 -19.23 9.66
N GLY A 67 11.20 -19.17 8.70
CA GLY A 67 10.43 -20.34 8.22
C GLY A 67 8.97 -20.45 8.72
N LYS A 68 8.53 -19.62 9.68
CA LYS A 68 7.12 -19.51 10.08
C LYS A 68 6.37 -18.56 9.14
N ILE A 69 5.97 -19.08 7.97
CA ILE A 69 5.31 -18.31 6.89
C ILE A 69 3.84 -17.97 7.20
N ASN A 70 3.22 -18.65 8.17
CA ASN A 70 1.79 -18.51 8.47
C ASN A 70 1.40 -17.33 9.39
N VAL A 71 2.34 -16.44 9.75
CA VAL A 71 2.02 -15.27 10.58
C VAL A 71 1.88 -14.05 9.70
N GLU A 72 0.69 -13.42 9.71
CA GLU A 72 0.47 -12.15 9.03
C GLU A 72 1.23 -11.04 9.76
N VAL A 73 2.35 -10.60 9.19
CA VAL A 73 3.23 -9.60 9.82
C VAL A 73 2.72 -8.20 9.49
N LYS A 74 2.00 -7.58 10.42
CA LYS A 74 1.44 -6.22 10.26
C LYS A 74 2.26 -5.11 10.94
N GLU A 75 3.28 -5.47 11.70
CA GLU A 75 4.02 -4.55 12.57
C GLU A 75 4.79 -3.45 11.83
N PHE A 76 5.14 -3.67 10.56
CA PHE A 76 5.88 -2.69 9.76
C PHE A 76 4.99 -1.75 8.94
N LEU A 77 3.67 -1.94 8.97
CA LEU A 77 2.72 -1.09 8.26
C LEU A 77 2.69 0.30 8.92
N LYS A 78 2.81 1.34 8.09
CA LYS A 78 2.94 2.73 8.54
C LYS A 78 1.59 3.39 8.64
N ILE A 79 0.73 3.18 7.64
CA ILE A 79 -0.56 3.85 7.52
C ILE A 79 -1.75 2.88 7.59
N HIS A 80 -1.57 1.62 7.21
CA HIS A 80 -2.60 0.59 7.33
C HIS A 80 -2.67 0.09 8.78
N THR A 81 -3.28 0.87 9.65
CA THR A 81 -3.33 0.61 11.10
C THR A 81 -4.60 1.16 11.73
N LYS A 82 -5.09 0.49 12.78
CA LYS A 82 -6.23 0.96 13.57
C LYS A 82 -5.83 1.87 14.73
N VAL A 83 -4.53 1.98 15.02
CA VAL A 83 -4.01 2.60 16.25
C VAL A 83 -3.39 3.97 15.99
N LYS A 84 -2.70 4.16 14.86
CA LYS A 84 -2.05 5.45 14.57
C LYS A 84 -3.04 6.42 13.94
N GLU A 85 -3.03 7.66 14.42
CA GLU A 85 -3.83 8.75 13.85
C GLU A 85 -3.12 9.50 12.72
N LYS A 86 -1.78 9.48 12.71
CA LYS A 86 -0.95 10.22 11.75
C LYS A 86 0.04 9.32 11.04
N SER A 87 0.31 9.63 9.77
CA SER A 87 1.37 9.00 8.99
C SER A 87 2.75 9.45 9.48
N PRO A 88 3.83 8.75 9.07
CA PRO A 88 5.20 9.18 9.37
C PRO A 88 5.56 10.60 8.91
N THR A 89 4.79 11.19 8.00
CA THR A 89 4.97 12.54 7.47
C THR A 89 4.07 13.57 8.18
N GLY A 90 3.31 13.15 9.21
CA GLY A 90 2.52 14.02 10.07
C GLY A 90 1.07 14.25 9.64
N PHE A 91 0.65 13.75 8.46
CA PHE A 91 -0.72 13.89 7.97
C PHE A 91 -1.66 12.91 8.66
N ALA A 92 -2.91 13.33 8.89
CA ALA A 92 -3.94 12.45 9.44
C ALA A 92 -4.20 11.26 8.51
N ILE A 93 -4.22 10.06 9.08
CA ILE A 93 -4.60 8.82 8.40
C ILE A 93 -6.12 8.78 8.32
N ILE A 94 -6.62 8.79 7.09
CA ILE A 94 -8.02 8.59 6.76
C ILE A 94 -8.25 7.10 6.57
N LYS A 95 -9.25 6.58 7.28
CA LYS A 95 -9.76 5.22 7.12
C LYS A 95 -11.12 5.30 6.45
N ASP A 96 -11.17 4.90 5.18
CA ASP A 96 -12.43 4.71 4.47
C ASP A 96 -12.82 3.23 4.47
N LYS A 97 -14.04 2.91 4.89
CA LYS A 97 -14.55 1.55 4.95
C LYS A 97 -15.54 1.35 3.82
N GLN A 98 -15.14 0.60 2.79
CA GLN A 98 -16.01 0.20 1.69
C GLN A 98 -16.19 -1.32 1.70
N GLY A 99 -17.40 -1.75 2.04
CA GLY A 99 -17.72 -3.17 2.19
C GLY A 99 -16.87 -3.85 3.27
N MET A 100 -16.27 -5.00 2.91
CA MET A 100 -15.47 -5.82 3.84
C MET A 100 -14.03 -5.33 4.02
N SER A 101 -13.50 -4.47 3.13
CA SER A 101 -12.13 -3.96 3.22
C SER A 101 -12.11 -2.50 3.68
N SER A 102 -11.13 -2.16 4.52
CA SER A 102 -10.80 -0.76 4.81
C SER A 102 -9.66 -0.31 3.90
N THR A 103 -9.70 0.95 3.48
CA THR A 103 -8.65 1.65 2.74
C THR A 103 -8.09 2.74 3.63
N PHE A 104 -6.77 2.73 3.80
CA PHE A 104 -6.05 3.72 4.58
C PHE A 104 -5.24 4.62 3.64
N TYR A 105 -5.33 5.92 3.81
CA TYR A 105 -4.64 6.91 2.99
C TYR A 105 -4.56 8.25 3.72
N THR A 106 -3.87 9.22 3.14
CA THR A 106 -3.68 10.56 3.71
C THR A 106 -3.93 11.63 2.65
N LYS A 107 -4.20 12.88 3.09
CA LYS A 107 -4.46 14.02 2.18
C LYS A 107 -3.25 14.49 1.36
N GLU A 108 -2.06 14.00 1.67
CA GLU A 108 -0.80 14.26 0.95
C GLU A 108 -0.65 13.38 -0.33
N GLN A 109 -1.59 12.47 -0.58
CA GLN A 109 -1.61 11.65 -1.79
C GLN A 109 -2.40 12.34 -2.90
N MET A 110 -1.85 12.34 -4.12
CA MET A 110 -2.45 13.05 -5.24
C MET A 110 -3.53 12.21 -5.92
N LEU A 111 -4.66 12.85 -6.22
CA LEU A 111 -5.63 12.33 -7.18
C LEU A 111 -5.08 12.58 -8.59
N TYR A 112 -5.27 11.61 -9.46
CA TYR A 112 -5.04 11.71 -10.89
C TYR A 112 -6.33 11.34 -11.58
#